data_AF-A0A0F5PD57-F1
#
_entry.id   AF-A0A0F5PD57-F1
#
_cell.length_a   1.000
_cell.length_b   1.000
_cell.length_c   1.000
_cell.angle_alpha   90.00
_cell.angle_beta   90.00
_cell.angle_gamma   90.00
#
_symmetry.space_group_name_H-M   'P 1'
#
loop_
_entity.id
_entity.type
_entity.pdbx_description
1 polymer ?
#
loop_
_entity_poly.entity_id
_entity_poly.type
_entity_poly.pdbx_seq_one_letter_code
_entity_poly.pdbx_strand_id
1 'polypeptide(L)'
;MTARIDIGTSGPGQSVFFDVEELLATRLLVQGNSGSGKSHLLRRLLEESANVVQQVVIDPEGDFVTLGDRFGHVAIQAADHSETEIARLAARIREHRVSVVLALDELEIEAQMRCAATFLSALFDAPRDHWYPALVVVDEAQLFAPAVAGEVSDEARRASLGAMTNLMCRGRKRGLAGVIATQRLAKLAKNVAAEASNFMMGRTFLDIDMARAADLLGMERRQAEQIRDLPRGHFLALGPAVSRRPIAVTVGAVETSARSGSPKLVPLPTATAPEDLQGLLFAPGNDAPPPPPPVRAPAPTSDDLLRTISRGGPELTPTAAPSAHPAMADEERDAVIDTVLREIVDDPEATYRAPAILFQDFGVRCRMHRLGGHGLDLTAFRRRLAMARAGLYGELDAGWLDAMALGASLPEDMLAPFLLVARAARDGSEAPGDAMLAQVYGTHSQGRVRRLIAYMEEQGIFVLRTDLSGKRSITIPRLGWTTAAALPEAAE
;
A
#
# COMPACT_ATOMS: atom_id res chain seq x y z
N MET A 1 9.01 26.74 22.25
CA MET A 1 10.01 27.25 21.29
C MET A 1 9.49 26.83 19.94
N THR A 2 9.20 27.74 19.01
CA THR A 2 8.69 27.28 17.72
C THR A 2 9.78 26.57 16.94
N ALA A 3 9.44 25.39 16.41
CA ALA A 3 10.38 24.62 15.60
C ALA A 3 10.52 25.26 14.22
N ARG A 4 11.75 25.67 13.86
CA ARG A 4 12.06 26.34 12.59
C ARG A 4 13.06 25.53 11.79
N ILE A 5 12.81 25.40 10.48
CA ILE A 5 13.61 24.62 9.52
C ILE A 5 14.19 25.53 8.44
N ASP A 6 15.45 25.36 8.04
CA ASP A 6 16.11 26.26 7.06
C ASP A 6 15.82 25.76 5.63
N ILE A 7 15.19 26.60 4.81
CA ILE A 7 14.78 26.23 3.45
C ILE A 7 15.80 26.71 2.40
N GLY A 8 16.73 27.60 2.76
CA GLY A 8 17.63 28.26 1.83
C GLY A 8 17.78 29.75 2.14
N THR A 9 18.04 30.58 1.13
CA THR A 9 18.35 32.01 1.35
C THR A 9 17.55 32.96 0.46
N SER A 10 17.28 34.17 0.94
CA SER A 10 16.71 35.30 0.16
C SER A 10 17.77 36.26 -0.39
N GLY A 11 19.04 36.00 -0.10
CA GLY A 11 20.18 36.82 -0.48
C GLY A 11 21.42 36.48 0.36
N PRO A 12 22.57 37.11 0.11
CA PRO A 12 23.82 36.84 0.83
C PRO A 12 23.64 36.97 2.35
N GLY A 13 23.85 35.87 3.08
CA GLY A 13 23.73 35.82 4.55
C GLY A 13 22.30 35.88 5.11
N GLN A 14 21.26 35.80 4.27
CA GLN A 14 19.86 35.84 4.71
C GLN A 14 19.20 34.46 4.60
N SER A 15 19.33 33.61 5.62
CA SER A 15 18.56 32.35 5.71
C SER A 15 17.07 32.59 5.83
N VAL A 16 16.29 31.74 5.15
CA VAL A 16 14.82 31.73 5.13
C VAL A 16 14.33 30.45 5.78
N PHE A 17 13.43 30.57 6.74
CA PHE A 17 12.95 29.44 7.53
C PHE A 17 11.44 29.29 7.42
N PHE A 18 10.94 28.05 7.39
CA PHE A 18 9.54 27.77 7.78
C PHE A 18 9.44 27.61 9.29
N ASP A 19 8.39 28.14 9.89
CA ASP A 19 7.90 27.78 11.21
C ASP A 19 6.97 26.56 11.09
N VAL A 20 7.35 25.43 11.68
CA VAL A 20 6.64 24.15 11.50
C VAL A 20 5.31 24.12 12.26
N GLU A 21 5.19 24.84 13.38
CA GLU A 21 3.93 24.93 14.15
C GLU A 21 2.88 25.74 13.37
N GLU A 22 3.30 26.87 12.79
CA GLU A 22 2.43 27.67 11.92
C GLU A 22 2.09 26.91 10.62
N LEU A 23 3.06 26.21 10.00
CA LEU A 23 2.86 25.37 8.81
C LEU A 23 1.81 24.26 9.06
N LEU A 24 1.85 23.61 10.22
CA LEU A 24 0.86 22.61 10.65
C LEU A 24 -0.56 23.20 10.78
N ALA A 25 -0.67 24.48 11.13
CA ALA A 25 -1.95 25.18 11.20
C ALA A 25 -2.43 25.71 9.84
N THR A 26 -1.53 26.00 8.90
CA THR A 26 -1.83 26.85 7.73
C THR A 26 -1.58 26.22 6.36
N ARG A 27 -0.92 25.06 6.29
CA ARG A 27 -0.69 24.23 5.09
C ARG A 27 0.14 24.93 4.00
N LEU A 28 0.67 24.16 3.06
CA LEU A 28 1.53 24.65 1.98
C LEU A 28 1.07 24.15 0.61
N LEU A 29 1.08 25.05 -0.37
CA LEU A 29 0.99 24.72 -1.79
C LEU A 29 2.32 25.07 -2.47
N VAL A 30 2.93 24.06 -3.11
CA VAL A 30 4.13 24.21 -3.94
C VAL A 30 3.72 24.12 -5.41
N GLN A 31 4.12 25.09 -6.21
CA GLN A 31 3.95 25.05 -7.68
C GLN A 31 5.32 25.11 -8.34
N GLY A 32 5.50 24.35 -9.42
CA GLY A 32 6.61 24.56 -10.34
C GLY A 32 6.63 23.52 -11.44
N ASN A 33 6.83 23.94 -12.69
CA ASN A 33 6.89 23.02 -13.83
C ASN A 33 8.10 22.06 -13.72
N SER A 34 8.14 20.98 -14.51
CA SER A 34 9.31 20.10 -14.58
C SER A 34 10.63 20.88 -14.73
N GLY A 35 11.67 20.43 -14.02
CA GLY A 35 12.97 21.09 -13.93
C GLY A 35 13.01 22.40 -13.11
N SER A 36 11.89 22.87 -12.52
CA SER A 36 11.87 24.03 -11.61
C SER A 36 12.64 23.80 -10.30
N GLY A 37 12.72 22.54 -9.83
CA GLY A 37 13.23 22.20 -8.50
C GLY A 37 12.14 21.88 -7.46
N LYS A 38 10.87 21.73 -7.87
CA LYS A 38 9.74 21.31 -7.01
C LYS A 38 10.10 20.14 -6.06
N SER A 39 10.56 19.01 -6.58
CA SER A 39 10.90 17.82 -5.76
C SER A 39 12.12 18.06 -4.85
N HIS A 40 13.05 18.93 -5.26
CA HIS A 40 14.20 19.35 -4.44
C HIS A 40 13.75 20.21 -3.25
N LEU A 41 12.76 21.11 -3.45
CA LEU A 41 12.17 21.89 -2.36
C LEU A 41 11.37 21.01 -1.40
N LEU A 42 10.55 20.08 -1.90
CA LEU A 42 9.86 19.10 -1.05
C LEU A 42 10.85 18.30 -0.21
N ARG A 43 11.94 17.84 -0.83
CA ARG A 43 13.01 17.12 -0.15
C ARG A 43 13.68 17.97 0.92
N ARG A 44 14.07 19.22 0.63
CA ARG A 44 14.63 20.15 1.63
C ARG A 44 13.70 20.33 2.84
N LEU A 45 12.40 20.48 2.61
CA LEU A 45 11.39 20.61 3.67
C LEU A 45 11.25 19.31 4.48
N LEU A 46 11.27 18.15 3.82
CA LEU A 46 11.18 16.83 4.45
C LEU A 46 12.43 16.53 5.30
N GLU A 47 13.62 16.66 4.74
CA GLU A 47 14.89 16.39 5.45
C GLU A 47 15.03 17.24 6.72
N GLU A 48 14.79 18.56 6.62
CA GLU A 48 14.95 19.48 7.75
C GLU A 48 13.85 19.32 8.83
N SER A 49 12.65 18.86 8.48
CA SER A 49 11.56 18.63 9.46
C SER A 49 11.42 17.18 9.94
N ALA A 50 12.25 16.24 9.45
CA ALA A 50 12.12 14.82 9.75
C ALA A 50 12.21 14.49 11.25
N ASN A 51 13.06 15.22 11.98
CA ASN A 51 13.23 15.09 13.43
C ASN A 51 12.28 15.99 14.25
N VAL A 52 11.39 16.74 13.58
CA VAL A 52 10.48 17.72 14.19
C VAL A 52 9.05 17.20 14.26
N VAL A 53 8.60 16.51 13.19
CA VAL A 53 7.20 16.14 13.01
C VAL A 53 7.08 14.86 12.18
N GLN A 54 6.02 14.08 12.40
CA GLN A 54 5.70 12.93 11.54
C GLN A 54 5.49 13.40 10.11
N GLN A 55 6.02 12.67 9.14
CA GLN A 55 5.87 12.95 7.72
C GLN A 55 5.26 11.78 6.97
N VAL A 56 4.26 12.07 6.15
CA VAL A 56 3.64 11.12 5.23
C VAL A 56 3.82 11.67 3.83
N VAL A 57 4.50 10.95 2.95
CA VAL A 57 4.65 11.35 1.53
C VAL A 57 3.78 10.42 0.66
N ILE A 58 2.98 11.00 -0.22
CA ILE A 58 2.29 10.31 -1.32
C ILE A 58 3.07 10.62 -2.59
N ASP A 59 3.66 9.58 -3.19
CA ASP A 59 4.73 9.71 -4.19
C ASP A 59 4.37 8.96 -5.50
N PRO A 60 3.81 9.65 -6.50
CA PRO A 60 3.43 9.04 -7.79
C PRO A 60 4.59 8.84 -8.77
N GLU A 61 5.80 9.33 -8.47
CA GLU A 61 6.98 9.23 -9.36
C GLU A 61 8.16 8.43 -8.75
N GLY A 62 8.00 7.89 -7.53
CA GLY A 62 9.01 7.09 -6.82
C GLY A 62 10.24 7.89 -6.32
N ASP A 63 10.13 9.21 -6.35
CA ASP A 63 11.25 10.15 -6.20
C ASP A 63 11.83 10.12 -4.77
N PHE A 64 10.97 9.95 -3.75
CA PHE A 64 11.27 10.24 -2.33
C PHE A 64 11.67 9.03 -1.48
N VAL A 65 11.63 7.80 -2.01
CA VAL A 65 11.90 6.56 -1.24
C VAL A 65 13.27 6.56 -0.52
N THR A 66 14.24 7.33 -1.03
CA THR A 66 15.58 7.48 -0.45
C THR A 66 15.64 8.28 0.85
N LEU A 67 14.55 8.91 1.29
CA LEU A 67 14.44 9.46 2.64
C LEU A 67 14.61 8.36 3.70
N GLY A 68 14.19 7.13 3.42
CA GLY A 68 14.39 5.99 4.32
C GLY A 68 15.86 5.65 4.56
N ASP A 69 16.73 5.88 3.57
CA ASP A 69 18.16 5.58 3.64
C ASP A 69 18.92 6.49 4.66
N ARG A 70 18.29 7.57 5.16
CA ARG A 70 18.96 8.56 6.03
C ARG A 70 18.11 9.21 7.13
N PHE A 71 16.80 9.34 6.94
CA PHE A 71 15.87 10.03 7.85
C PHE A 71 14.85 9.08 8.52
N GLY A 72 14.93 7.78 8.26
CA GLY A 72 14.13 6.75 8.95
C GLY A 72 12.71 6.56 8.41
N HIS A 73 12.37 7.16 7.26
CA HIS A 73 11.09 6.93 6.60
C HIS A 73 10.93 5.48 6.15
N VAL A 74 9.77 4.88 6.40
CA VAL A 74 9.44 3.57 5.83
C VAL A 74 8.90 3.76 4.42
N ALA A 75 9.60 3.24 3.42
CA ALA A 75 9.11 3.19 2.04
C ALA A 75 8.12 2.02 1.89
N ILE A 76 6.93 2.32 1.37
CA ILE A 76 5.82 1.39 1.16
C ILE A 76 5.56 1.33 -0.34
N GLN A 77 5.78 0.16 -0.94
CA GLN A 77 5.57 -0.07 -2.36
C GLN A 77 4.11 -0.48 -2.58
N ALA A 78 3.27 0.44 -3.07
CA ALA A 78 1.83 0.19 -3.09
C ALA A 78 1.39 -0.95 -4.02
N ALA A 79 2.21 -1.32 -5.01
CA ALA A 79 1.97 -2.49 -5.86
C ALA A 79 2.06 -3.83 -5.12
N ASP A 80 2.78 -3.89 -3.98
CA ASP A 80 2.93 -5.11 -3.17
C ASP A 80 1.76 -5.32 -2.17
N HIS A 81 0.76 -4.43 -2.14
CA HIS A 81 -0.32 -4.44 -1.15
C HIS A 81 -1.72 -4.32 -1.75
N SER A 82 -2.71 -4.97 -1.12
CA SER A 82 -4.12 -4.74 -1.42
C SER A 82 -4.60 -3.38 -0.89
N GLU A 83 -5.71 -2.83 -1.40
CA GLU A 83 -6.30 -1.60 -0.84
C GLU A 83 -6.63 -1.74 0.66
N THR A 84 -6.95 -2.95 1.11
CA THR A 84 -7.10 -3.31 2.53
C THR A 84 -5.75 -3.28 3.27
N GLU A 85 -4.68 -3.85 2.69
CA GLU A 85 -3.25 -3.61 3.00
C GLU A 85 -2.92 -2.13 3.29
N ILE A 86 -3.28 -1.28 2.34
CA ILE A 86 -3.01 0.16 2.35
C ILE A 86 -3.80 0.88 3.47
N ALA A 87 -5.06 0.55 3.69
CA ALA A 87 -5.86 1.09 4.80
C ALA A 87 -5.27 0.70 6.18
N ARG A 88 -4.83 -0.56 6.31
CA ARG A 88 -4.21 -1.11 7.53
C ARG A 88 -2.90 -0.40 7.87
N LEU A 89 -2.03 -0.26 6.88
CA LEU A 89 -0.77 0.47 7.01
C LEU A 89 -1.04 1.92 7.44
N ALA A 90 -1.95 2.64 6.77
CA ALA A 90 -2.33 4.01 7.12
C ALA A 90 -2.77 4.18 8.58
N ALA A 91 -3.63 3.30 9.10
CA ALA A 91 -4.12 3.38 10.48
C ALA A 91 -2.97 3.25 11.50
N ARG A 92 -2.07 2.27 11.31
CA ARG A 92 -0.91 2.02 12.18
C ARG A 92 0.14 3.13 12.08
N ILE A 93 0.40 3.63 10.87
CA ILE A 93 1.25 4.80 10.63
C ILE A 93 0.76 6.00 11.45
N ARG A 94 -0.57 6.19 11.54
CA ARG A 94 -1.14 7.24 12.39
C ARG A 94 -0.91 7.02 13.88
N GLU A 95 -1.19 5.81 14.36
CA GLU A 95 -1.08 5.41 15.77
C GLU A 95 0.36 5.53 16.30
N HIS A 96 1.32 4.96 15.57
CA HIS A 96 2.72 4.84 16.01
C HIS A 96 3.61 5.97 15.50
N ARG A 97 3.00 6.96 14.82
CA ARG A 97 3.63 8.20 14.34
C ARG A 97 4.82 8.00 13.40
N VAL A 98 4.87 6.86 12.71
CA VAL A 98 5.95 6.49 11.78
C VAL A 98 5.97 7.46 10.59
N SER A 99 7.14 7.96 10.21
CA SER A 99 7.31 8.71 8.96
C SER A 99 7.42 7.76 7.78
N VAL A 100 6.79 8.06 6.64
CA VAL A 100 6.63 7.12 5.52
C VAL A 100 6.68 7.79 4.15
N VAL A 101 7.01 6.98 3.13
CA VAL A 101 6.83 7.31 1.72
C VAL A 101 5.96 6.21 1.09
N LEU A 102 4.76 6.55 0.66
CA LEU A 102 3.90 5.67 -0.13
C LEU A 102 4.23 5.86 -1.61
N ALA A 103 5.03 4.94 -2.15
CA ALA A 103 5.42 4.90 -3.55
C ALA A 103 4.29 4.26 -4.39
N LEU A 104 3.92 4.94 -5.48
CA LEU A 104 2.81 4.56 -6.36
C LEU A 104 3.27 4.39 -7.82
N ASP A 105 4.56 4.48 -8.11
CA ASP A 105 5.15 4.47 -9.46
C ASP A 105 5.04 3.11 -10.19
N GLU A 106 4.95 1.99 -9.45
CA GLU A 106 4.61 0.67 -10.02
C GLU A 106 3.07 0.48 -10.21
N LEU A 107 2.24 1.51 -10.01
CA LEU A 107 0.77 1.47 -10.20
C LEU A 107 0.29 2.38 -11.33
N GLU A 108 -0.65 1.88 -12.14
CA GLU A 108 -1.44 2.64 -13.11
C GLU A 108 -2.26 3.76 -12.45
N ILE A 109 -2.49 4.87 -13.17
CA ILE A 109 -3.07 6.12 -12.62
C ILE A 109 -4.35 5.89 -11.80
N GLU A 110 -5.26 5.03 -12.25
CA GLU A 110 -6.50 4.75 -11.51
C GLU A 110 -6.24 4.01 -10.19
N ALA A 111 -5.27 3.09 -10.17
CA ALA A 111 -4.85 2.38 -8.97
C ALA A 111 -4.07 3.32 -8.02
N GLN A 112 -3.24 4.24 -8.54
CA GLN A 112 -2.66 5.33 -7.73
C GLN A 112 -3.77 6.13 -7.04
N MET A 113 -4.81 6.53 -7.79
CA MET A 113 -5.92 7.33 -7.26
C MET A 113 -6.72 6.61 -6.18
N ARG A 114 -7.02 5.31 -6.33
CA ARG A 114 -7.68 4.50 -5.29
C ARG A 114 -6.78 4.27 -4.08
N CYS A 115 -5.52 3.87 -4.29
CA CYS A 115 -4.56 3.66 -3.21
C CYS A 115 -4.41 4.93 -2.34
N ALA A 116 -4.15 6.07 -2.97
CA ALA A 116 -4.05 7.35 -2.26
C ALA A 116 -5.37 7.75 -1.58
N ALA A 117 -6.52 7.50 -2.21
CA ALA A 117 -7.83 7.76 -1.59
C ALA A 117 -8.03 6.96 -0.30
N THR A 118 -7.77 5.66 -0.36
CA THR A 118 -7.92 4.71 0.75
C THR A 118 -6.94 5.02 1.88
N PHE A 119 -5.66 5.25 1.54
CA PHE A 119 -4.62 5.61 2.50
C PHE A 119 -4.90 6.93 3.22
N LEU A 120 -5.22 8.00 2.47
CA LEU A 120 -5.52 9.31 3.05
C LEU A 120 -6.82 9.30 3.86
N SER A 121 -7.81 8.50 3.47
CA SER A 121 -9.06 8.35 4.24
C SER A 121 -8.83 7.62 5.57
N ALA A 122 -8.04 6.54 5.58
CA ALA A 122 -7.67 5.83 6.80
C ALA A 122 -6.82 6.67 7.76
N LEU A 123 -5.85 7.46 7.24
CA LEU A 123 -5.12 8.46 8.03
C LEU A 123 -6.05 9.53 8.62
N PHE A 124 -7.08 9.92 7.86
CA PHE A 124 -8.02 10.95 8.27
C PHE A 124 -9.00 10.45 9.34
N ASP A 125 -9.62 9.27 9.17
CA ASP A 125 -10.65 8.71 10.06
C ASP A 125 -10.11 7.88 11.25
N ALA A 126 -8.80 7.90 11.47
CA ALA A 126 -8.17 7.36 12.67
C ALA A 126 -8.76 7.88 14.00
N PRO A 127 -8.70 7.10 15.10
CA PRO A 127 -9.20 7.48 16.43
C PRO A 127 -8.67 8.83 16.93
N ARG A 128 -9.48 9.53 17.74
CA ARG A 128 -9.14 10.86 18.26
C ARG A 128 -7.83 10.89 19.06
N ASP A 129 -7.53 9.81 19.75
CA ASP A 129 -6.33 9.67 20.57
C ASP A 129 -5.05 9.57 19.70
N HIS A 130 -5.20 9.32 18.40
CA HIS A 130 -4.11 9.25 17.42
C HIS A 130 -3.99 10.54 16.57
N TRP A 131 -4.71 11.63 16.92
CA TRP A 131 -4.69 12.91 16.18
C TRP A 131 -3.43 13.77 16.43
N TYR A 132 -2.26 13.13 16.47
CA TYR A 132 -0.96 13.80 16.64
C TYR A 132 -0.57 14.64 15.41
N PRO A 133 0.19 15.74 15.55
CA PRO A 133 0.63 16.53 14.41
C PRO A 133 1.48 15.72 13.40
N ALA A 134 1.09 15.78 12.13
CA ALA A 134 1.78 15.19 10.99
C ALA A 134 1.67 16.08 9.73
N LEU A 135 2.77 16.21 8.98
CA LEU A 135 2.79 16.76 7.63
C LEU A 135 2.44 15.67 6.63
N VAL A 136 1.48 15.92 5.74
CA VAL A 136 1.09 15.01 4.66
C VAL A 136 1.45 15.67 3.33
N VAL A 137 2.61 15.30 2.79
CA VAL A 137 3.09 15.73 1.48
C VAL A 137 2.41 14.90 0.39
N VAL A 138 1.85 15.57 -0.61
CA VAL A 138 1.28 14.93 -1.80
C VAL A 138 1.90 15.58 -3.02
N ASP A 139 2.75 14.84 -3.75
CA ASP A 139 3.30 15.33 -5.01
C ASP A 139 2.36 15.01 -6.20
N GLU A 140 2.50 15.80 -7.27
CA GLU A 140 1.57 15.89 -8.41
C GLU A 140 0.08 15.85 -8.01
N ALA A 141 -0.28 16.65 -6.99
CA ALA A 141 -1.60 16.69 -6.37
C ALA A 141 -2.79 16.89 -7.33
N GLN A 142 -2.57 17.38 -8.57
CA GLN A 142 -3.61 17.45 -9.60
C GLN A 142 -4.02 16.06 -10.16
N LEU A 143 -3.22 15.01 -9.95
CA LEU A 143 -3.57 13.62 -10.27
C LEU A 143 -4.66 13.14 -9.30
N PHE A 144 -4.47 13.36 -8.00
CA PHE A 144 -5.41 12.96 -6.94
C PHE A 144 -6.62 13.91 -6.79
N ALA A 145 -6.44 15.19 -7.10
CA ALA A 145 -7.49 16.21 -7.02
C ALA A 145 -7.67 17.01 -8.33
N PRO A 146 -8.09 16.37 -9.44
CA PRO A 146 -8.29 17.04 -10.72
C PRO A 146 -9.52 17.97 -10.70
N ALA A 147 -9.38 19.16 -11.29
CA ALA A 147 -10.42 20.19 -11.35
C ALA A 147 -11.57 19.89 -12.33
N VAL A 148 -11.39 18.89 -13.21
CA VAL A 148 -12.34 18.48 -14.26
C VAL A 148 -12.37 16.95 -14.30
N ALA A 149 -13.44 16.35 -14.81
CA ALA A 149 -13.43 14.92 -15.14
C ALA A 149 -12.38 14.63 -16.24
N GLY A 150 -11.81 13.43 -16.20
CA GLY A 150 -10.84 12.94 -17.19
C GLY A 150 -11.23 11.55 -17.67
N GLU A 151 -10.25 10.81 -18.19
CA GLU A 151 -10.43 9.45 -18.74
C GLU A 151 -10.49 8.35 -17.65
N VAL A 152 -10.19 8.71 -16.39
CA VAL A 152 -10.15 7.82 -15.21
C VAL A 152 -11.57 7.57 -14.66
N SER A 153 -11.83 6.39 -14.08
CA SER A 153 -13.15 6.04 -13.55
C SER A 153 -13.70 7.06 -12.53
N ASP A 154 -14.99 7.35 -12.65
CA ASP A 154 -15.63 8.44 -11.90
C ASP A 154 -15.75 8.14 -10.39
N GLU A 155 -15.57 6.88 -10.01
CA GLU A 155 -15.49 6.41 -8.63
C GLU A 155 -14.12 6.67 -8.01
N ALA A 156 -13.03 6.20 -8.62
CA ALA A 156 -11.66 6.47 -8.17
C ALA A 156 -11.39 7.98 -8.11
N ARG A 157 -11.86 8.73 -9.11
CA ARG A 157 -11.82 10.20 -9.16
C ARG A 157 -12.51 10.85 -7.97
N ARG A 158 -13.71 10.37 -7.61
CA ARG A 158 -14.52 10.92 -6.51
C ARG A 158 -13.95 10.57 -5.14
N ALA A 159 -13.44 9.35 -4.97
CA ALA A 159 -12.78 8.92 -3.75
C ALA A 159 -11.50 9.73 -3.49
N SER A 160 -10.61 9.86 -4.48
CA SER A 160 -9.33 10.56 -4.35
C SER A 160 -9.52 12.07 -4.09
N LEU A 161 -10.40 12.72 -4.87
CA LEU A 161 -10.75 14.13 -4.64
C LEU A 161 -11.43 14.34 -3.28
N GLY A 162 -12.25 13.39 -2.82
CA GLY A 162 -12.88 13.41 -1.50
C GLY A 162 -11.85 13.33 -0.36
N ALA A 163 -10.89 12.41 -0.46
CA ALA A 163 -9.80 12.25 0.51
C ALA A 163 -8.88 13.49 0.56
N MET A 164 -8.50 14.02 -0.61
CA MET A 164 -7.74 15.27 -0.73
C MET A 164 -8.50 16.48 -0.15
N THR A 165 -9.82 16.54 -0.35
CA THR A 165 -10.68 17.57 0.25
C THR A 165 -10.79 17.41 1.76
N ASN A 166 -10.84 16.18 2.29
CA ASN A 166 -10.81 15.93 3.74
C ASN A 166 -9.47 16.35 4.35
N LEU A 167 -8.33 15.97 3.75
CA LEU A 167 -7.00 16.41 4.17
C LEU A 167 -6.89 17.94 4.20
N MET A 168 -7.24 18.60 3.10
CA MET A 168 -7.11 20.04 2.99
C MET A 168 -8.15 20.76 3.86
N CYS A 169 -9.46 20.62 3.65
CA CYS A 169 -10.46 21.39 4.41
C CYS A 169 -10.57 20.99 5.90
N ARG A 170 -10.40 19.71 6.25
CA ARG A 170 -10.75 19.19 7.59
C ARG A 170 -9.54 18.67 8.38
N GLY A 171 -8.45 18.29 7.71
CA GLY A 171 -7.29 17.59 8.29
C GLY A 171 -6.69 18.27 9.52
N ARG A 172 -6.58 19.60 9.51
CA ARG A 172 -6.06 20.39 10.64
C ARG A 172 -6.72 20.04 11.98
N LYS A 173 -8.05 19.82 12.00
CA LYS A 173 -8.79 19.46 13.23
C LYS A 173 -8.46 18.06 13.75
N ARG A 174 -7.81 17.23 12.92
CA ARG A 174 -7.36 15.86 13.21
C ARG A 174 -5.83 15.72 13.18
N GLY A 175 -5.10 16.84 13.30
CA GLY A 175 -3.63 16.86 13.33
C GLY A 175 -2.93 16.62 11.99
N LEU A 176 -3.64 16.62 10.86
CA LEU A 176 -3.07 16.44 9.52
C LEU A 176 -2.94 17.78 8.79
N ALA A 177 -1.73 18.14 8.35
CA ALA A 177 -1.49 19.33 7.55
C ALA A 177 -1.00 18.95 6.14
N GLY A 178 -1.79 19.27 5.13
CA GLY A 178 -1.42 19.02 3.74
C GLY A 178 -0.29 19.93 3.25
N VAL A 179 0.67 19.34 2.55
CA VAL A 179 1.68 20.00 1.73
C VAL A 179 1.48 19.49 0.30
N ILE A 180 0.74 20.24 -0.51
CA ILE A 180 0.35 19.82 -1.86
C ILE A 180 1.28 20.42 -2.90
N ALA A 181 1.86 19.59 -3.77
CA ALA A 181 2.76 20.03 -4.82
C ALA A 181 2.20 19.71 -6.21
N THR A 182 2.43 20.59 -7.19
CA THR A 182 1.83 20.45 -8.52
C THR A 182 2.66 21.14 -9.62
N GLN A 183 2.83 20.47 -10.75
CA GLN A 183 3.26 21.15 -11.97
C GLN A 183 2.17 22.05 -12.58
N ARG A 184 0.88 21.69 -12.40
CA ARG A 184 -0.26 22.28 -13.11
C ARG A 184 -1.35 22.77 -12.14
N LEU A 185 -1.07 23.87 -11.46
CA LEU A 185 -1.99 24.55 -10.52
C LEU A 185 -3.37 24.84 -11.12
N ALA A 186 -3.47 25.13 -12.43
CA ALA A 186 -4.75 25.34 -13.11
C ALA A 186 -5.57 24.05 -13.32
N LYS A 187 -4.94 22.86 -13.23
CA LYS A 187 -5.62 21.55 -13.23
C LYS A 187 -6.00 21.07 -11.83
N LEU A 188 -5.49 21.68 -10.76
CA LEU A 188 -5.79 21.30 -9.37
C LEU A 188 -7.17 21.84 -8.94
N ALA A 189 -7.95 21.02 -8.22
CA ALA A 189 -9.28 21.38 -7.73
C ALA A 189 -9.22 22.61 -6.80
N LYS A 190 -10.08 23.62 -7.09
CA LYS A 190 -10.02 24.95 -6.45
C LYS A 190 -10.20 24.90 -4.94
N ASN A 191 -11.05 24.01 -4.44
CA ASN A 191 -11.30 23.81 -3.00
C ASN A 191 -10.10 23.17 -2.27
N VAL A 192 -9.36 22.29 -2.94
CA VAL A 192 -8.13 21.68 -2.40
C VAL A 192 -7.00 22.72 -2.36
N ALA A 193 -6.89 23.56 -3.40
CA ALA A 193 -5.88 24.62 -3.47
C ALA A 193 -6.12 25.79 -2.50
N ALA A 194 -7.36 26.17 -2.23
CA ALA A 194 -7.71 27.37 -1.45
C ALA A 194 -7.50 27.24 0.07
N GLU A 195 -7.25 26.03 0.58
CA GLU A 195 -7.02 25.75 2.01
C GLU A 195 -5.54 25.87 2.42
N ALA A 196 -4.63 26.09 1.46
CA ALA A 196 -3.25 26.45 1.73
C ALA A 196 -3.14 27.97 1.92
N SER A 197 -2.48 28.39 3.01
CA SER A 197 -2.14 29.81 3.26
C SER A 197 -0.64 30.10 3.14
N ASN A 198 0.20 29.06 2.93
CA ASN A 198 1.57 29.23 2.47
C ASN A 198 1.71 28.76 1.02
N PHE A 199 2.58 29.44 0.29
CA PHE A 199 2.81 29.31 -1.14
C PHE A 199 4.31 29.31 -1.42
N MET A 200 4.76 28.36 -2.22
CA MET A 200 6.09 28.34 -2.81
C MET A 200 5.92 28.21 -4.34
N MET A 201 6.00 29.34 -5.03
CA MET A 201 5.76 29.42 -6.48
C MET A 201 7.09 29.46 -7.23
N GLY A 202 7.47 28.34 -7.84
CA GLY A 202 8.63 28.22 -8.71
C GLY A 202 8.29 28.55 -10.16
N ARG A 203 9.22 28.25 -11.07
CA ARG A 203 9.06 28.56 -12.49
C ARG A 203 7.84 27.89 -13.13
N THR A 204 6.98 28.68 -13.78
CA THR A 204 5.93 28.15 -14.67
C THR A 204 5.76 28.98 -15.96
N PHE A 205 5.41 28.31 -17.05
CA PHE A 205 5.40 28.89 -18.40
C PHE A 205 4.01 29.25 -18.93
N LEU A 206 2.95 28.56 -18.48
CA LEU A 206 1.63 28.67 -19.09
C LEU A 206 0.84 29.80 -18.43
N ASP A 207 0.24 30.68 -19.23
CA ASP A 207 -0.39 31.92 -18.75
C ASP A 207 -1.51 31.66 -17.72
N ILE A 208 -2.24 30.54 -17.86
CA ILE A 208 -3.26 30.12 -16.89
C ILE A 208 -2.66 29.69 -15.54
N ASP A 209 -1.50 29.02 -15.53
CA ASP A 209 -0.83 28.60 -14.31
C ASP A 209 -0.09 29.79 -13.66
N MET A 210 0.54 30.67 -14.46
CA MET A 210 1.13 31.93 -13.99
C MET A 210 0.08 32.87 -13.36
N ALA A 211 -1.08 33.03 -14.00
CA ALA A 211 -2.16 33.86 -13.46
C ALA A 211 -2.65 33.32 -12.11
N ARG A 212 -2.84 32.00 -11.98
CA ARG A 212 -3.23 31.37 -10.72
C ARG A 212 -2.16 31.47 -9.63
N ALA A 213 -0.88 31.46 -9.99
CA ALA A 213 0.21 31.73 -9.05
C ALA A 213 0.22 33.20 -8.58
N ALA A 214 0.06 34.15 -9.51
CA ALA A 214 0.00 35.58 -9.21
C ALA A 214 -1.23 35.95 -8.35
N ASP A 215 -2.40 35.38 -8.64
CA ASP A 215 -3.62 35.50 -7.82
C ASP A 215 -3.34 35.16 -6.34
N LEU A 216 -2.63 34.05 -6.10
CA LEU A 216 -2.32 33.54 -4.75
C LEU A 216 -1.19 34.31 -4.06
N LEU A 217 -0.23 34.85 -4.82
CA LEU A 217 0.83 35.72 -4.31
C LEU A 217 0.39 37.17 -4.05
N GLY A 218 -0.82 37.55 -4.46
CA GLY A 218 -1.31 38.94 -4.41
C GLY A 218 -0.57 39.87 -5.37
N MET A 219 -0.01 39.33 -6.46
CA MET A 219 0.80 40.06 -7.43
C MET A 219 -0.04 40.63 -8.56
N GLU A 220 0.35 41.77 -9.11
CA GLU A 220 -0.25 42.29 -10.34
C GLU A 220 0.10 41.39 -11.54
N ARG A 221 -0.80 41.29 -12.53
CA ARG A 221 -0.57 40.47 -13.75
C ARG A 221 0.75 40.78 -14.47
N ARG A 222 1.22 42.03 -14.43
CA ARG A 222 2.51 42.43 -15.02
C ARG A 222 3.72 41.91 -14.24
N GLN A 223 3.58 41.69 -12.92
CA GLN A 223 4.63 41.12 -12.08
C GLN A 223 4.72 39.59 -12.26
N ALA A 224 3.64 38.94 -12.72
CA ALA A 224 3.60 37.50 -12.98
C ALA A 224 4.64 37.02 -14.01
N GLU A 225 5.10 37.91 -14.91
CA GLU A 225 6.17 37.64 -15.87
C GLU A 225 7.46 37.18 -15.15
N GLN A 226 7.74 37.68 -13.95
CA GLN A 226 8.91 37.29 -13.14
C GLN A 226 8.88 35.80 -12.75
N ILE A 227 7.70 35.18 -12.67
CA ILE A 227 7.52 33.75 -12.36
C ILE A 227 7.98 32.88 -13.54
N ARG A 228 7.91 33.38 -14.78
CA ARG A 228 8.38 32.69 -15.99
C ARG A 228 9.90 32.54 -16.03
N ASP A 229 10.60 33.54 -15.48
CA ASP A 229 12.06 33.68 -15.59
C ASP A 229 12.82 33.18 -14.35
N LEU A 230 12.12 32.68 -13.32
CA LEU A 230 12.72 32.09 -12.13
C LEU A 230 13.73 30.97 -12.48
N PRO A 231 14.99 31.03 -12.01
CA PRO A 231 15.95 29.95 -12.21
C PRO A 231 15.52 28.65 -11.49
N ARG A 232 16.12 27.51 -11.85
CA ARG A 232 15.93 26.26 -11.09
C ARG A 232 16.32 26.46 -9.62
N GLY A 233 15.54 25.89 -8.71
CA GLY A 233 15.73 26.02 -7.26
C GLY A 233 15.36 27.39 -6.70
N HIS A 234 14.73 28.28 -7.47
CA HIS A 234 14.28 29.59 -7.02
C HIS A 234 12.75 29.65 -6.99
N PHE A 235 12.20 30.13 -5.88
CA PHE A 235 10.77 30.19 -5.60
C PHE A 235 10.39 31.56 -5.02
N LEU A 236 9.19 32.04 -5.31
CA LEU A 236 8.54 33.10 -4.54
C LEU A 236 7.78 32.48 -3.36
N ALA A 237 8.20 32.82 -2.15
CA ALA A 237 7.61 32.35 -0.90
C ALA A 237 6.69 33.42 -0.30
N LEU A 238 5.47 33.02 0.07
CA LEU A 238 4.50 33.84 0.79
C LEU A 238 3.74 32.96 1.78
N GLY A 239 3.46 33.46 2.99
CA GLY A 239 2.56 32.82 3.94
C GLY A 239 2.96 33.04 5.40
N PRO A 240 2.05 32.83 6.35
CA PRO A 240 2.30 33.12 7.76
C PRO A 240 3.47 32.32 8.34
N ALA A 241 3.73 31.11 7.84
CA ALA A 241 4.81 30.25 8.30
C ALA A 241 6.19 30.63 7.75
N VAL A 242 6.30 31.56 6.79
CA VAL A 242 7.59 31.96 6.17
C VAL A 242 7.78 33.48 6.09
N SER A 243 6.83 34.19 5.48
CA SER A 243 6.90 35.64 5.29
C SER A 243 5.53 36.23 4.97
N ARG A 244 5.19 37.34 5.62
CA ARG A 244 3.95 38.12 5.39
C ARG A 244 3.96 38.94 4.09
N ARG A 245 5.03 38.85 3.29
CA ARG A 245 5.17 39.47 1.96
C ARG A 245 5.90 38.49 1.03
N PRO A 246 5.66 38.51 -0.29
CA PRO A 246 6.41 37.67 -1.22
C PRO A 246 7.92 37.95 -1.12
N ILE A 247 8.72 36.91 -0.92
CA ILE A 247 10.19 36.97 -0.96
C ILE A 247 10.71 35.94 -1.95
N ALA A 248 11.80 36.26 -2.64
CA ALA A 248 12.53 35.25 -3.41
C ALA A 248 13.33 34.34 -2.45
N VAL A 249 13.35 33.04 -2.73
CA VAL A 249 14.08 32.03 -1.96
C VAL A 249 14.84 31.12 -2.92
N THR A 250 16.16 31.11 -2.84
CA THR A 250 17.04 30.10 -3.42
C THR A 250 17.12 28.93 -2.44
N VAL A 251 16.60 27.77 -2.83
CA VAL A 251 16.47 26.59 -1.96
C VAL A 251 17.84 25.99 -1.63
N GLY A 252 18.01 25.58 -0.37
CA GLY A 252 19.24 25.00 0.16
C GLY A 252 19.62 23.63 -0.43
N ALA A 253 20.76 23.10 0.01
CA ALA A 253 21.20 21.76 -0.36
C ALA A 253 20.32 20.68 0.29
N VAL A 254 20.31 19.49 -0.34
CA VAL A 254 19.62 18.28 0.13
C VAL A 254 20.64 17.15 0.29
N GLU A 255 20.37 16.24 1.22
CA GLU A 255 21.27 15.12 1.54
C GLU A 255 20.94 13.83 0.77
N THR A 256 19.69 13.65 0.34
CA THR A 256 19.22 12.50 -0.45
C THR A 256 18.92 12.89 -1.89
N SER A 257 18.75 11.89 -2.77
CA SER A 257 18.39 12.08 -4.19
C SER A 257 17.47 10.98 -4.66
N ALA A 258 16.69 11.24 -5.72
CA ALA A 258 15.93 10.18 -6.40
C ALA A 258 16.84 9.07 -6.93
N ARG A 259 16.30 7.85 -7.05
CA ARG A 259 17.01 6.71 -7.69
C ARG A 259 16.98 6.83 -9.21
N SER A 260 15.86 7.35 -9.74
CA SER A 260 15.58 7.70 -11.13
C SER A 260 16.09 9.12 -11.47
N GLY A 261 17.40 9.25 -11.73
CA GLY A 261 17.94 10.51 -12.27
C GLY A 261 17.40 10.79 -13.69
N SER A 262 17.08 12.06 -14.00
CA SER A 262 16.66 12.46 -15.36
C SER A 262 17.68 11.97 -16.41
N PRO A 263 17.25 11.33 -17.53
CA PRO A 263 18.16 10.71 -18.48
C PRO A 263 19.26 11.67 -18.96
N LYS A 264 20.51 11.32 -18.68
CA LYS A 264 21.68 12.05 -19.20
C LYS A 264 21.82 11.74 -20.69
N LEU A 265 22.09 12.76 -21.49
CA LEU A 265 22.38 12.58 -22.91
C LEU A 265 23.69 11.78 -23.07
N VAL A 266 23.57 10.49 -23.33
CA VAL A 266 24.65 9.67 -23.86
C VAL A 266 24.69 9.81 -25.39
N PRO A 267 25.87 9.73 -26.02
CA PRO A 267 25.95 9.63 -27.48
C PRO A 267 25.15 8.43 -27.98
N LEU A 268 24.45 8.60 -29.11
CA LEU A 268 23.80 7.48 -29.79
C LEU A 268 24.85 6.41 -30.16
N PRO A 269 24.56 5.10 -29.99
CA PRO A 269 25.45 4.05 -30.42
C PRO A 269 25.75 4.18 -31.92
N THR A 270 27.02 4.36 -32.29
CA THR A 270 27.47 4.31 -33.68
C THR A 270 27.39 2.87 -34.17
N ALA A 271 26.29 2.52 -34.83
CA ALA A 271 26.07 1.21 -35.41
C ALA A 271 27.14 0.87 -36.46
N THR A 272 27.70 -0.33 -36.37
CA THR A 272 28.64 -0.85 -37.37
C THR A 272 27.86 -1.35 -38.57
N ALA A 273 27.79 -0.52 -39.61
CA ALA A 273 26.94 -0.66 -40.82
C ALA A 273 25.43 -0.45 -40.60
N PRO A 274 24.69 0.16 -41.57
CA PRO A 274 23.25 0.39 -41.43
C PRO A 274 22.39 -0.87 -41.63
N GLU A 275 22.90 -1.86 -42.36
CA GLU A 275 22.12 -2.96 -42.93
C GLU A 275 21.65 -3.98 -41.87
N ASP A 276 22.38 -4.12 -40.75
CA ASP A 276 22.02 -4.98 -39.63
C ASP A 276 20.91 -4.39 -38.73
N LEU A 277 20.61 -3.08 -38.80
CA LEU A 277 19.70 -2.45 -37.83
C LEU A 277 18.23 -2.91 -37.96
N GLN A 278 17.75 -3.16 -39.18
CA GLN A 278 16.44 -3.81 -39.36
C GLN A 278 16.50 -5.31 -39.01
N GLY A 279 17.63 -5.98 -39.30
CA GLY A 279 17.85 -7.36 -38.89
C GLY A 279 17.74 -7.54 -37.37
N LEU A 280 18.37 -6.66 -36.59
CA LEU A 280 18.33 -6.67 -35.13
C LEU A 280 16.94 -6.32 -34.55
N LEU A 281 16.15 -5.49 -35.22
CA LEU A 281 14.81 -5.10 -34.77
C LEU A 281 13.71 -6.13 -35.12
N PHE A 282 13.91 -6.91 -36.19
CA PHE A 282 12.96 -7.93 -36.66
C PHE A 282 13.49 -9.36 -36.57
N ALA A 283 14.63 -9.58 -35.91
CA ALA A 283 15.10 -10.90 -35.54
C ALA A 283 14.03 -11.61 -34.71
N PRO A 284 13.77 -12.92 -34.92
CA PRO A 284 13.01 -13.69 -33.95
C PRO A 284 13.72 -13.58 -32.61
N GLY A 285 12.96 -13.26 -31.55
CA GLY A 285 13.52 -13.17 -30.22
C GLY A 285 14.21 -14.48 -29.85
N ASN A 286 15.38 -14.40 -29.21
CA ASN A 286 15.94 -15.58 -28.58
C ASN A 286 14.99 -16.01 -27.46
N ASP A 287 14.23 -17.09 -27.67
CA ASP A 287 13.46 -17.81 -26.64
C ASP A 287 14.36 -18.51 -25.61
N ALA A 288 15.59 -18.01 -25.43
CA ALA A 288 16.30 -18.19 -24.18
C ALA A 288 15.45 -17.54 -23.08
N PRO A 289 15.15 -18.25 -21.96
CA PRO A 289 14.43 -17.64 -20.85
C PRO A 289 15.21 -16.38 -20.42
N PRO A 290 14.53 -15.25 -20.13
CA PRO A 290 15.20 -14.02 -19.78
C PRO A 290 16.18 -14.29 -18.63
N PRO A 291 17.40 -13.71 -18.67
CA PRO A 291 18.38 -13.93 -17.60
C PRO A 291 17.68 -13.61 -16.27
N PRO A 292 17.80 -14.49 -15.26
CA PRO A 292 16.99 -14.41 -14.05
C PRO A 292 17.11 -12.99 -13.48
N PRO A 293 15.97 -12.32 -13.21
CA PRO A 293 15.97 -10.90 -12.91
C PRO A 293 16.95 -10.62 -11.76
N PRO A 294 17.77 -9.57 -11.85
CA PRO A 294 18.79 -9.28 -10.85
C PRO A 294 18.10 -9.25 -9.49
N VAL A 295 18.48 -10.18 -8.61
CA VAL A 295 17.67 -10.61 -7.46
C VAL A 295 17.11 -9.38 -6.75
N ARG A 296 15.81 -9.08 -6.93
CA ARG A 296 15.15 -7.98 -6.23
C ARG A 296 15.42 -8.24 -4.75
N ALA A 297 16.11 -7.31 -4.10
CA ALA A 297 16.19 -7.33 -2.64
C ALA A 297 14.74 -7.45 -2.14
N PRO A 298 14.44 -8.44 -1.28
CA PRO A 298 13.07 -8.92 -1.11
C PRO A 298 12.16 -7.75 -0.79
N ALA A 299 11.15 -7.56 -1.64
CA ALA A 299 10.14 -6.53 -1.44
C ALA A 299 9.60 -6.69 -0.01
N PRO A 300 9.65 -5.63 0.82
CA PRO A 300 9.34 -5.76 2.23
C PRO A 300 7.87 -6.19 2.33
N THR A 301 7.65 -7.43 2.77
CA THR A 301 6.30 -7.98 2.80
C THR A 301 5.44 -7.14 3.75
N SER A 302 4.11 -7.29 3.68
CA SER A 302 3.22 -6.67 4.66
C SER A 302 3.69 -6.99 6.10
N ASP A 303 4.24 -8.19 6.36
CA ASP A 303 4.88 -8.56 7.64
C ASP A 303 6.20 -7.81 7.97
N ASP A 304 7.01 -7.44 6.99
CA ASP A 304 8.31 -6.77 7.19
C ASP A 304 8.14 -5.25 7.33
N LEU A 305 7.21 -4.65 6.58
CA LEU A 305 6.70 -3.32 6.87
C LEU A 305 6.01 -3.31 8.23
N LEU A 306 5.20 -4.32 8.55
CA LEU A 306 4.62 -4.48 9.88
C LEU A 306 5.71 -4.66 10.93
N ARG A 307 6.85 -5.32 10.71
CA ARG A 307 7.96 -5.34 11.70
C ARG A 307 8.67 -4.01 11.86
N THR A 308 8.76 -3.23 10.79
CA THR A 308 9.39 -1.90 10.80
C THR A 308 8.49 -0.87 11.48
N ILE A 309 7.17 -0.97 11.29
CA ILE A 309 6.15 -0.17 11.95
C ILE A 309 5.91 -0.68 13.40
N SER A 310 5.87 -2.00 13.62
CA SER A 310 5.57 -2.70 14.90
C SER A 310 6.68 -2.65 15.95
N ARG A 311 7.32 -1.48 16.06
CA ARG A 311 7.52 -0.87 17.38
C ARG A 311 6.17 -0.31 17.96
N GLY A 312 5.07 -0.36 17.18
CA GLY A 312 3.66 -0.75 17.51
C GLY A 312 2.83 -0.93 16.20
N GLY A 313 1.69 -1.62 16.05
CA GLY A 313 0.62 -2.19 16.89
C GLY A 313 -0.55 -2.68 15.99
N PRO A 314 -1.62 -3.36 16.48
CA PRO A 314 -2.52 -4.22 15.66
C PRO A 314 -4.08 -4.01 15.74
N GLU A 315 -4.91 -4.86 15.09
CA GLU A 315 -6.10 -4.43 14.30
C GLU A 315 -7.09 -5.56 13.77
N LEU A 316 -8.33 -5.24 13.24
CA LEU A 316 -9.07 -5.80 12.02
C LEU A 316 -10.50 -6.46 11.96
N THR A 317 -11.13 -6.45 10.73
CA THR A 317 -12.51 -6.94 10.33
C THR A 317 -12.70 -7.54 8.85
N PRO A 318 -13.74 -7.31 7.96
CA PRO A 318 -14.66 -8.35 7.37
C PRO A 318 -14.87 -8.43 5.79
N THR A 319 -15.88 -9.18 5.24
CA THR A 319 -16.14 -9.42 3.76
C THR A 319 -17.60 -9.81 3.30
N ALA A 320 -17.79 -10.22 2.01
CA ALA A 320 -19.01 -10.74 1.29
C ALA A 320 -18.66 -11.86 0.24
N ALA A 321 -19.48 -12.42 -0.70
CA ALA A 321 -20.84 -12.16 -1.26
C ALA A 321 -21.50 -13.47 -1.87
N PRO A 322 -22.57 -13.39 -2.73
CA PRO A 322 -23.07 -14.55 -3.54
C PRO A 322 -23.72 -14.25 -4.94
N SER A 323 -23.85 -15.25 -5.87
CA SER A 323 -24.75 -15.25 -7.08
C SER A 323 -24.93 -16.65 -7.75
N ALA A 324 -25.83 -16.85 -8.75
CA ALA A 324 -26.12 -18.17 -9.38
C ALA A 324 -26.82 -18.19 -10.79
N HIS A 325 -26.85 -19.37 -11.46
CA HIS A 325 -27.63 -19.82 -12.65
C HIS A 325 -28.01 -21.33 -12.46
N PRO A 326 -28.95 -21.96 -13.22
CA PRO A 326 -29.53 -23.29 -12.90
C PRO A 326 -28.93 -24.48 -13.69
N ALA A 327 -29.16 -25.76 -13.36
CA ALA A 327 -29.52 -26.42 -12.08
C ALA A 327 -29.38 -27.96 -12.23
N MET A 328 -28.23 -28.53 -11.87
CA MET A 328 -28.14 -29.96 -11.47
C MET A 328 -28.84 -30.18 -10.12
N ALA A 329 -29.16 -31.43 -9.74
CA ALA A 329 -29.50 -31.72 -8.35
C ALA A 329 -28.36 -31.29 -7.42
N ASP A 330 -28.68 -30.68 -6.28
CA ASP A 330 -27.67 -29.99 -5.47
C ASP A 330 -26.65 -30.97 -4.86
N GLU A 331 -27.10 -32.15 -4.43
CA GLU A 331 -26.26 -33.27 -3.96
C GLU A 331 -25.28 -33.77 -5.05
N GLU A 332 -25.75 -33.96 -6.29
CA GLU A 332 -24.89 -34.36 -7.42
C GLU A 332 -23.87 -33.28 -7.76
N ARG A 333 -24.26 -32.00 -7.65
CA ARG A 333 -23.34 -30.88 -7.86
C ARG A 333 -22.23 -30.88 -6.81
N ASP A 334 -22.59 -31.02 -5.54
CA ASP A 334 -21.62 -30.99 -4.45
C ASP A 334 -20.68 -32.20 -4.47
N ALA A 335 -21.17 -33.39 -4.83
CA ALA A 335 -20.32 -34.56 -5.05
C ALA A 335 -19.28 -34.34 -6.17
N VAL A 336 -19.64 -33.64 -7.25
CA VAL A 336 -18.69 -33.27 -8.33
C VAL A 336 -17.72 -32.18 -7.86
N ILE A 337 -18.20 -31.14 -7.16
CA ILE A 337 -17.36 -30.07 -6.60
C ILE A 337 -16.29 -30.65 -5.69
N ASP A 338 -16.67 -31.53 -4.76
CA ASP A 338 -15.74 -32.11 -3.79
C ASP A 338 -14.78 -33.12 -4.43
N THR A 339 -15.18 -33.76 -5.53
CA THR A 339 -14.28 -34.57 -6.37
C THR A 339 -13.22 -33.70 -7.04
N VAL A 340 -13.61 -32.60 -7.67
CA VAL A 340 -12.69 -31.65 -8.31
C VAL A 340 -11.76 -30.97 -7.29
N LEU A 341 -12.26 -30.64 -6.10
CA LEU A 341 -11.43 -30.06 -5.03
C LEU A 341 -10.38 -31.05 -4.53
N ARG A 342 -10.71 -32.35 -4.46
CA ARG A 342 -9.74 -33.40 -4.16
C ARG A 342 -8.66 -33.50 -5.23
N GLU A 343 -9.03 -33.51 -6.51
CA GLU A 343 -8.08 -33.48 -7.64
C GLU A 343 -7.14 -32.26 -7.61
N ILE A 344 -7.58 -31.12 -7.04
CA ILE A 344 -6.77 -29.91 -6.88
C ILE A 344 -5.88 -29.95 -5.62
N VAL A 345 -6.27 -30.68 -4.59
CA VAL A 345 -5.46 -30.86 -3.36
C VAL A 345 -4.40 -31.96 -3.54
N ASP A 346 -4.71 -32.99 -4.31
CA ASP A 346 -3.80 -34.10 -4.64
C ASP A 346 -2.74 -33.71 -5.70
N ASP A 347 -2.90 -32.55 -6.36
CA ASP A 347 -1.97 -31.99 -7.35
C ASP A 347 -0.81 -31.22 -6.64
N PRO A 348 0.45 -31.73 -6.67
CA PRO A 348 1.56 -31.11 -5.95
C PRO A 348 1.86 -29.69 -6.43
N GLU A 349 1.66 -29.43 -7.72
CA GLU A 349 1.91 -28.13 -8.34
C GLU A 349 0.81 -27.12 -8.01
N ALA A 350 -0.39 -27.58 -7.62
CA ALA A 350 -1.50 -26.71 -7.23
C ALA A 350 -1.37 -26.14 -5.80
N THR A 351 -0.60 -26.80 -4.92
CA THR A 351 -0.45 -26.40 -3.49
C THR A 351 -0.02 -24.92 -3.33
N TYR A 352 0.84 -24.43 -4.23
CA TYR A 352 1.47 -23.09 -4.15
C TYR A 352 0.94 -22.08 -5.18
N ARG A 353 -0.04 -22.45 -6.01
CA ARG A 353 -0.64 -21.54 -7.01
C ARG A 353 -1.60 -20.55 -6.35
N ALA A 354 -1.67 -19.34 -6.89
CA ALA A 354 -2.57 -18.30 -6.39
C ALA A 354 -4.05 -18.75 -6.45
N PRO A 355 -4.88 -18.46 -5.43
CA PRO A 355 -6.28 -18.92 -5.39
C PRO A 355 -7.14 -18.51 -6.60
N ALA A 356 -6.81 -17.41 -7.28
CA ALA A 356 -7.48 -16.99 -8.52
C ALA A 356 -7.17 -17.92 -9.71
N ILE A 357 -5.95 -18.46 -9.78
CA ILE A 357 -5.55 -19.45 -10.79
C ILE A 357 -6.21 -20.79 -10.48
N LEU A 358 -6.22 -21.20 -9.21
CA LEU A 358 -6.91 -22.41 -8.76
C LEU A 358 -8.44 -22.35 -8.99
N PHE A 359 -9.06 -21.17 -8.91
CA PHE A 359 -10.47 -20.99 -9.25
C PHE A 359 -10.76 -21.15 -10.75
N GLN A 360 -9.82 -20.71 -11.62
CA GLN A 360 -9.92 -20.95 -13.06
C GLN A 360 -9.75 -22.43 -13.42
N ASP A 361 -8.77 -23.10 -12.81
CA ASP A 361 -8.53 -24.55 -12.94
C ASP A 361 -9.75 -25.36 -12.44
N PHE A 362 -10.27 -25.03 -11.25
CA PHE A 362 -11.53 -25.57 -10.72
C PHE A 362 -12.69 -25.42 -11.71
N GLY A 363 -12.85 -24.24 -12.33
CA GLY A 363 -13.85 -24.02 -13.37
C GLY A 363 -13.62 -24.85 -14.64
N VAL A 364 -12.37 -25.17 -15.01
CA VAL A 364 -12.05 -26.10 -16.11
C VAL A 364 -12.38 -27.55 -15.72
N ARG A 365 -11.87 -28.03 -14.59
CA ARG A 365 -12.10 -29.41 -14.10
C ARG A 365 -13.59 -29.69 -13.87
N CYS A 366 -14.35 -28.75 -13.30
CA CYS A 366 -15.82 -28.86 -13.20
C CYS A 366 -16.48 -29.13 -14.57
N ARG A 367 -16.09 -28.39 -15.62
CA ARG A 367 -16.62 -28.60 -16.97
C ARG A 367 -16.20 -29.94 -17.59
N MET A 368 -15.00 -30.45 -17.25
CA MET A 368 -14.56 -31.80 -17.64
C MET A 368 -15.43 -32.88 -16.98
N HIS A 369 -15.78 -32.69 -15.70
CA HIS A 369 -16.78 -33.48 -14.96
C HIS A 369 -18.24 -33.13 -15.32
N ARG A 370 -18.48 -32.46 -16.45
CA ARG A 370 -19.80 -32.06 -17.00
C ARG A 370 -20.63 -31.08 -16.16
N LEU A 371 -20.07 -30.56 -15.07
CA LEU A 371 -20.68 -29.50 -14.27
C LEU A 371 -20.55 -28.14 -14.99
N GLY A 372 -21.59 -27.77 -15.74
CA GLY A 372 -21.62 -26.54 -16.55
C GLY A 372 -21.63 -25.23 -15.73
N GLY A 373 -21.97 -25.28 -14.45
CA GLY A 373 -21.95 -24.12 -13.55
C GLY A 373 -21.90 -24.55 -12.08
N HIS A 374 -20.76 -24.31 -11.42
CA HIS A 374 -20.50 -24.74 -10.04
C HIS A 374 -21.19 -23.91 -8.95
N GLY A 375 -21.76 -22.75 -9.27
CA GLY A 375 -22.49 -21.89 -8.31
C GLY A 375 -21.62 -21.16 -7.27
N LEU A 376 -20.44 -21.70 -6.92
CA LEU A 376 -19.47 -21.04 -6.03
C LEU A 376 -18.89 -19.77 -6.68
N ASP A 377 -18.85 -18.67 -5.91
CA ASP A 377 -17.98 -17.53 -6.18
C ASP A 377 -16.56 -17.76 -5.62
N LEU A 378 -15.67 -16.77 -5.74
CA LEU A 378 -14.28 -16.91 -5.28
C LEU A 378 -14.17 -17.09 -3.76
N THR A 379 -15.05 -16.46 -2.96
CA THR A 379 -15.05 -16.56 -1.49
C THR A 379 -15.55 -17.95 -1.04
N ALA A 380 -16.64 -18.42 -1.64
CA ALA A 380 -17.20 -19.74 -1.41
C ALA A 380 -16.24 -20.86 -1.88
N PHE A 381 -15.56 -20.66 -3.02
CA PHE A 381 -14.49 -21.54 -3.49
C PHE A 381 -13.30 -21.58 -2.53
N ARG A 382 -12.77 -20.43 -2.08
CA ARG A 382 -11.67 -20.39 -1.08
C ARG A 382 -12.05 -21.16 0.19
N ARG A 383 -13.28 -21.02 0.67
CA ARG A 383 -13.81 -21.74 1.83
C ARG A 383 -13.86 -23.26 1.61
N ARG A 384 -14.41 -23.71 0.49
CA ARG A 384 -14.46 -25.14 0.11
C ARG A 384 -13.05 -25.73 -0.15
N LEU A 385 -12.15 -24.97 -0.75
CA LEU A 385 -10.74 -25.37 -0.94
C LEU A 385 -10.01 -25.48 0.40
N ALA A 386 -10.28 -24.60 1.36
CA ALA A 386 -9.72 -24.69 2.71
C ALA A 386 -10.21 -25.93 3.46
N MET A 387 -11.50 -26.28 3.32
CA MET A 387 -12.05 -27.55 3.82
C MET A 387 -11.37 -28.75 3.16
N ALA A 388 -11.26 -28.78 1.83
CA ALA A 388 -10.63 -29.88 1.09
C ALA A 388 -9.14 -30.07 1.45
N ARG A 389 -8.38 -28.97 1.65
CA ARG A 389 -6.99 -29.01 2.14
C ARG A 389 -6.87 -29.53 3.58
N ALA A 390 -7.87 -29.31 4.42
CA ALA A 390 -8.00 -29.97 5.73
C ALA A 390 -8.52 -31.41 5.65
N GLY A 391 -8.79 -31.92 4.44
CA GLY A 391 -9.37 -33.25 4.18
C GLY A 391 -10.81 -33.39 4.66
N LEU A 392 -11.59 -32.31 4.58
CA LEU A 392 -13.02 -32.26 4.88
C LEU A 392 -13.82 -32.14 3.56
N TYR A 393 -14.78 -33.03 3.38
CA TYR A 393 -15.63 -33.16 2.20
C TYR A 393 -17.05 -33.58 2.64
N GLY A 394 -18.06 -33.28 1.82
CA GLY A 394 -19.46 -33.56 2.08
C GLY A 394 -20.14 -32.55 3.00
N GLU A 395 -21.37 -32.87 3.42
CA GLU A 395 -22.09 -32.05 4.39
C GLU A 395 -21.42 -32.09 5.77
N LEU A 396 -21.39 -30.92 6.41
CA LEU A 396 -20.83 -30.72 7.74
C LEU A 396 -21.92 -30.83 8.80
N ASP A 397 -21.72 -31.70 9.80
CA ASP A 397 -22.63 -31.80 10.94
C ASP A 397 -22.61 -30.57 11.85
N ALA A 398 -23.55 -30.52 12.82
CA ALA A 398 -23.71 -29.40 13.73
C ALA A 398 -22.43 -29.00 14.49
N GLY A 399 -21.57 -29.96 14.87
CA GLY A 399 -20.31 -29.65 15.55
C GLY A 399 -19.28 -29.01 14.60
N TRP A 400 -19.34 -29.35 13.31
CA TRP A 400 -18.55 -28.67 12.28
C TRP A 400 -19.08 -27.27 11.93
N LEU A 401 -20.37 -26.99 12.13
CA LEU A 401 -20.91 -25.64 11.95
C LEU A 401 -20.30 -24.64 12.96
N ASP A 402 -20.16 -25.03 14.23
CA ASP A 402 -19.50 -24.19 15.25
C ASP A 402 -18.00 -23.98 14.92
N ALA A 403 -17.32 -25.02 14.43
CA ALA A 403 -15.94 -24.91 13.95
C ALA A 403 -15.82 -23.96 12.74
N MET A 404 -16.75 -24.03 11.78
CA MET A 404 -16.77 -23.12 10.62
C MET A 404 -17.13 -21.68 11.02
N ALA A 405 -17.99 -21.49 12.02
CA ALA A 405 -18.29 -20.16 12.58
C ALA A 405 -17.09 -19.55 13.29
N LEU A 406 -16.32 -20.37 14.03
CA LEU A 406 -15.05 -19.96 14.64
C LEU A 406 -13.98 -19.68 13.57
N GLY A 407 -13.89 -20.53 12.55
CA GLY A 407 -12.99 -20.33 11.40
C GLY A 407 -13.31 -19.08 10.59
N ALA A 408 -14.57 -18.66 10.53
CA ALA A 408 -14.98 -17.44 9.82
C ALA A 408 -14.52 -16.13 10.50
N SER A 409 -13.95 -16.17 11.71
CA SER A 409 -13.26 -15.02 12.31
C SER A 409 -11.76 -14.95 12.00
N LEU A 410 -11.20 -15.94 11.30
CA LEU A 410 -9.79 -15.96 10.88
C LEU A 410 -9.60 -15.31 9.51
N PRO A 411 -8.36 -14.86 9.19
CA PRO A 411 -7.93 -14.61 7.81
C PRO A 411 -8.16 -15.83 6.91
N GLU A 412 -8.54 -15.60 5.64
CA GLU A 412 -8.96 -16.67 4.72
C GLU A 412 -7.86 -17.72 4.45
N ASP A 413 -6.59 -17.31 4.47
CA ASP A 413 -5.42 -18.17 4.32
C ASP A 413 -5.20 -19.09 5.54
N MET A 414 -5.62 -18.66 6.73
CA MET A 414 -5.50 -19.40 7.98
C MET A 414 -6.62 -20.41 8.23
N LEU A 415 -7.70 -20.37 7.44
CA LEU A 415 -8.85 -21.27 7.60
C LEU A 415 -8.46 -22.75 7.41
N ALA A 416 -7.63 -23.07 6.41
CA ALA A 416 -7.28 -24.47 6.13
C ALA A 416 -6.40 -25.10 7.24
N PRO A 417 -5.33 -24.44 7.74
CA PRO A 417 -4.57 -24.96 8.88
C PRO A 417 -5.40 -25.03 10.18
N PHE A 418 -6.30 -24.08 10.41
CA PHE A 418 -7.25 -24.17 11.53
C PHE A 418 -8.13 -25.42 11.43
N LEU A 419 -8.75 -25.66 10.27
CA LEU A 419 -9.62 -26.83 10.05
C LEU A 419 -8.84 -28.16 10.16
N LEU A 420 -7.57 -28.20 9.76
CA LEU A 420 -6.70 -29.36 9.95
C LEU A 420 -6.50 -29.69 11.43
N VAL A 421 -6.20 -28.68 12.26
CA VAL A 421 -6.07 -28.85 13.73
C VAL A 421 -7.42 -29.16 14.36
N ALA A 422 -8.50 -28.51 13.93
CA ALA A 422 -9.85 -28.78 14.42
C ALA A 422 -10.28 -30.23 14.13
N ARG A 423 -9.94 -30.78 12.95
CA ARG A 423 -10.13 -32.19 12.63
C ARG A 423 -9.35 -33.08 13.59
N ALA A 424 -8.04 -32.86 13.72
CA ALA A 424 -7.22 -33.65 14.65
C ALA A 424 -7.71 -33.56 16.12
N ALA A 425 -8.18 -32.39 16.54
CA ALA A 425 -8.70 -32.15 17.89
C ALA A 425 -10.09 -32.76 18.14
N ARG A 426 -10.90 -32.93 17.08
CA ARG A 426 -12.20 -33.61 17.10
C ARG A 426 -12.04 -35.12 17.07
N ASP A 427 -11.12 -35.62 16.24
CA ASP A 427 -10.84 -37.03 16.02
C ASP A 427 -9.92 -37.63 17.10
N GLY A 428 -9.54 -36.85 18.12
CA GLY A 428 -8.61 -37.26 19.20
C GLY A 428 -7.20 -37.61 18.73
N SER A 429 -6.83 -37.20 17.51
CA SER A 429 -5.57 -37.52 16.84
C SER A 429 -4.42 -36.62 17.32
N GLU A 430 -3.18 -37.02 17.05
CA GLU A 430 -1.99 -36.25 17.39
C GLU A 430 -1.98 -34.84 16.76
N ALA A 431 -1.44 -33.86 17.48
CA ALA A 431 -1.32 -32.48 17.01
C ALA A 431 -0.56 -32.43 15.66
N PRO A 432 -1.09 -31.78 14.62
CA PRO A 432 -0.39 -31.65 13.35
C PRO A 432 1.04 -31.11 13.50
N GLY A 433 1.97 -31.74 12.78
CA GLY A 433 3.35 -31.27 12.63
C GLY A 433 3.40 -29.92 11.90
N ASP A 434 4.47 -29.17 12.14
CA ASP A 434 4.67 -27.86 11.51
C ASP A 434 4.84 -28.01 9.98
N ALA A 435 5.39 -29.13 9.49
CA ALA A 435 5.48 -29.43 8.06
C ALA A 435 4.10 -29.64 7.40
N MET A 436 3.19 -30.39 8.04
CA MET A 436 1.83 -30.63 7.50
C MET A 436 0.98 -29.35 7.56
N LEU A 437 1.15 -28.53 8.60
CA LEU A 437 0.57 -27.19 8.67
C LEU A 437 1.13 -26.27 7.56
N ALA A 438 2.43 -26.35 7.27
CA ALA A 438 3.06 -25.56 6.19
C ALA A 438 2.47 -25.89 4.82
N GLN A 439 2.32 -27.18 4.50
CA GLN A 439 1.71 -27.66 3.25
C GLN A 439 0.26 -27.17 3.10
N VAL A 440 -0.59 -27.38 4.10
CA VAL A 440 -2.00 -26.95 4.08
C VAL A 440 -2.11 -25.41 3.98
N TYR A 441 -1.19 -24.69 4.63
CA TYR A 441 -1.08 -23.24 4.54
C TYR A 441 -0.52 -22.73 3.18
N GLY A 442 0.01 -23.62 2.33
CA GLY A 442 0.60 -23.24 1.05
C GLY A 442 1.93 -22.49 1.18
N THR A 443 2.75 -22.81 2.19
CA THR A 443 4.04 -22.16 2.42
C THR A 443 5.16 -23.15 2.74
N HIS A 444 6.38 -22.86 2.29
CA HIS A 444 7.58 -23.60 2.73
C HIS A 444 8.16 -23.08 4.06
N SER A 445 7.60 -22.02 4.65
CA SER A 445 8.17 -21.39 5.84
C SER A 445 7.56 -21.90 7.14
N GLN A 446 8.31 -22.71 7.89
CA GLN A 446 8.00 -23.00 9.30
C GLN A 446 7.91 -21.71 10.16
N GLY A 447 8.55 -20.62 9.73
CA GLY A 447 8.45 -19.29 10.36
C GLY A 447 7.11 -18.59 10.09
N ARG A 448 6.35 -19.00 9.07
CA ARG A 448 4.94 -18.61 8.88
C ARG A 448 4.01 -19.51 9.72
N VAL A 449 4.25 -20.81 9.76
CA VAL A 449 3.46 -21.75 10.60
C VAL A 449 3.50 -21.38 12.08
N ARG A 450 4.69 -21.12 12.64
CA ARG A 450 4.81 -20.71 14.06
C ARG A 450 4.08 -19.40 14.36
N ARG A 451 3.98 -18.47 13.40
CA ARG A 451 3.20 -17.23 13.53
C ARG A 451 1.70 -17.46 13.39
N LEU A 452 1.27 -18.37 12.52
CA LEU A 452 -0.13 -18.80 12.42
C LEU A 452 -0.62 -19.43 13.74
N ILE A 453 0.19 -20.32 14.32
CA ILE A 453 -0.10 -20.95 15.62
C ILE A 453 -0.18 -19.89 16.73
N ALA A 454 0.80 -18.99 16.82
CA ALA A 454 0.83 -17.92 17.81
C ALA A 454 -0.37 -16.96 17.66
N TYR A 455 -0.73 -16.57 16.44
CA TYR A 455 -1.91 -15.74 16.17
C TYR A 455 -3.21 -16.41 16.63
N MET A 456 -3.38 -17.71 16.37
CA MET A 456 -4.56 -18.46 16.86
C MET A 456 -4.59 -18.57 18.38
N GLU A 457 -3.44 -18.60 19.06
CA GLU A 457 -3.35 -18.55 20.53
C GLU A 457 -3.64 -17.14 21.08
N GLU A 458 -3.14 -16.08 20.45
CA GLU A 458 -3.46 -14.68 20.79
C GLU A 458 -4.96 -14.37 20.64
N GLN A 459 -5.63 -14.93 19.64
CA GLN A 459 -7.09 -14.81 19.47
C GLN A 459 -7.89 -15.73 20.41
N GLY A 460 -7.24 -16.55 21.25
CA GLY A 460 -7.89 -17.51 22.15
C GLY A 460 -8.64 -18.63 21.41
N ILE A 461 -8.31 -18.86 20.14
CA ILE A 461 -8.85 -19.92 19.29
C ILE A 461 -8.13 -21.22 19.60
N PHE A 462 -6.80 -21.17 19.73
CA PHE A 462 -5.98 -22.24 20.28
C PHE A 462 -5.57 -21.94 21.72
N VAL A 463 -5.31 -22.98 22.49
CA VAL A 463 -4.49 -22.94 23.70
C VAL A 463 -3.52 -24.11 23.60
N LEU A 464 -2.23 -23.82 23.51
CA LEU A 464 -1.18 -24.81 23.47
C LEU A 464 -0.86 -25.28 24.88
N ARG A 465 -0.57 -26.58 25.01
CA ARG A 465 0.04 -27.13 26.22
C ARG A 465 1.20 -28.02 25.82
N THR A 466 2.38 -27.67 26.32
CA THR A 466 3.55 -28.55 26.30
C THR A 466 3.57 -29.33 27.62
N ASP A 467 3.56 -30.66 27.57
CA ASP A 467 3.69 -31.49 28.76
C ASP A 467 5.14 -31.61 29.24
N LEU A 468 5.35 -32.28 30.38
CA LEU A 468 6.69 -32.48 30.97
C LEU A 468 7.61 -33.39 30.13
N SER A 469 7.10 -34.03 29.08
CA SER A 469 7.89 -34.78 28.09
C SER A 469 8.22 -33.98 26.83
N GLY A 470 7.79 -32.71 26.77
CA GLY A 470 7.99 -31.82 25.63
C GLY A 470 6.94 -31.96 24.52
N LYS A 471 5.89 -32.76 24.72
CA LYS A 471 4.83 -32.96 23.71
C LYS A 471 3.82 -31.81 23.72
N ARG A 472 3.52 -31.27 22.54
CA ARG A 472 2.52 -30.24 22.25
C ARG A 472 1.15 -30.87 22.00
N SER A 473 0.15 -30.50 22.80
CA SER A 473 -1.26 -30.61 22.45
C SER A 473 -1.85 -29.23 22.15
N ILE A 474 -2.88 -29.19 21.30
CA ILE A 474 -3.62 -27.97 20.95
C ILE A 474 -5.07 -28.17 21.38
N THR A 475 -5.53 -27.34 22.32
CA THR A 475 -6.93 -27.22 22.73
C THR A 475 -7.62 -26.16 21.88
N ILE A 476 -8.89 -26.36 21.50
CA ILE A 476 -9.75 -25.34 20.90
C ILE A 476 -10.86 -25.00 21.91
N PRO A 477 -10.66 -24.03 22.83
CA PRO A 477 -11.49 -23.91 24.03
C PRO A 477 -12.97 -23.64 23.74
N ARG A 478 -13.27 -22.91 22.66
CA ARG A 478 -14.64 -22.59 22.23
C ARG A 478 -15.42 -23.78 21.68
N LEU A 479 -14.75 -24.84 21.26
CA LEU A 479 -15.37 -26.09 20.78
C LEU A 479 -15.29 -27.23 21.81
N GLY A 480 -14.44 -27.07 22.84
CA GLY A 480 -14.12 -28.13 23.80
C GLY A 480 -13.23 -29.25 23.25
N TRP A 481 -12.72 -29.11 22.02
CA TRP A 481 -11.91 -30.12 21.33
C TRP A 481 -10.43 -30.02 21.73
N THR A 482 -9.67 -31.11 21.68
CA THR A 482 -8.24 -31.13 22.04
C THR A 482 -7.50 -32.25 21.32
N THR A 483 -6.39 -31.93 20.66
CA THR A 483 -5.53 -32.96 20.01
C THR A 483 -4.85 -33.84 21.06
N ALA A 484 -4.49 -35.08 20.70
CA ALA A 484 -3.47 -35.81 21.44
C ALA A 484 -2.12 -35.05 21.38
N ALA A 485 -1.25 -35.30 22.37
CA ALA A 485 0.02 -34.60 22.52
C ALA A 485 1.12 -35.23 21.65
N ALA A 486 1.62 -34.49 20.66
CA ALA A 486 2.65 -34.90 19.72
C ALA A 486 4.00 -34.25 20.06
N LEU A 487 5.13 -34.88 19.70
CA LEU A 487 6.41 -34.17 19.78
C LEU A 487 6.47 -33.09 18.68
N PRO A 488 6.90 -31.85 18.98
CA PRO A 488 7.21 -30.87 17.95
C PRO A 488 8.31 -31.40 17.03
N GLU A 489 8.14 -31.23 15.72
CA GLU A 489 9.20 -31.50 14.75
C GLU A 489 10.41 -30.61 15.03
N ALA A 490 11.61 -31.18 15.00
CA ALA A 490 12.84 -30.39 15.17
C ALA A 490 13.05 -29.48 13.96
N ALA A 491 13.52 -28.26 14.20
CA ALA A 491 13.96 -27.36 13.14
C ALA A 491 15.40 -27.72 12.75
N GLU A 492 15.57 -28.24 11.53
CA GLU A 492 16.85 -28.30 10.81
C GLU A 492 17.23 -26.91 10.24
#